data_AF-A0A1D3TWG0-F1
#
_entry.id   AF-A0A1D3TWG0-F1
#
_cell.length_a   1.000
_cell.length_b   1.000
_cell.length_c   1.000
_cell.angle_alpha   90.00
_cell.angle_beta   90.00
_cell.angle_gamma   90.00
#
_symmetry.space_group_name_H-M   'P 1'
#
loop_
_entity.id
_entity.type
_entity.pdbx_description
1 polymer ?
#
loop_
_entity_poly.entity_id
_entity_poly.type
_entity_poly.pdbx_seq_one_letter_code
_entity_poly.pdbx_strand_id
1 'polypeptide(L)'
;MSSVPKKDMKEMITQYEQQNSRRVSEDPWRCGFHLMPVVGWLNDPNGLCHFKGEYHIFFQYAPMFPSDSLKAWGHYSGKDLLHLQYEGAAILPDTAYDQDGAYSGTALVEDGKMYLFYTGNVKRDGDYDYILSGRESNTMLISSEDGINFSEKKCILDNGDYPPDYSCHIRDPKVWRENGRHYLALGGRTKKDKGTVLLYQSVKPGDFEYWELVNEITTEDTFGYMWECPDFFRLNGKMVLSVCPQGLEAEETRFQNVYQSGWFLPEGDIGGEYRLETFTEWDMGFDFYAPQTFVDDKGRTILIGWAGVPDAGFEEPTVERGWVHLLTVPRELTERNGKIYQWPVAELDQMRGEKRNVPEGVWTANPGGRFDWIIQNSKRADFEVWISEELKIAYSGGHVTMEFTGDMGAGRTVRKAECHNLNQMRILADSSILEVYINGGELVMTTRIFPKDMDYKVMLVVNCLVPDTINNSLWYLTP
;
A
#
# COMPACT_ATOMS: atom_id res chain seq x y z
N MET A 1 2.63 21.97 22.42
CA MET A 1 3.78 22.69 21.80
C MET A 1 3.23 23.83 20.95
N SER A 2 3.94 24.95 20.84
CA SER A 2 3.43 26.18 20.20
C SER A 2 3.08 25.95 18.73
N SER A 3 1.91 26.41 18.31
CA SER A 3 1.46 26.43 16.92
C SER A 3 2.48 27.19 16.06
N VAL A 4 3.32 26.45 15.36
CA VAL A 4 4.19 27.01 14.32
C VAL A 4 3.27 27.47 13.18
N PRO A 5 3.28 28.75 12.77
CA PRO A 5 2.49 29.22 11.64
C PRO A 5 2.70 28.39 10.37
N LYS A 6 1.67 28.22 9.54
CA LYS A 6 1.66 27.38 8.31
C LYS A 6 2.87 27.58 7.39
N LYS A 7 3.24 28.86 7.17
CA LYS A 7 4.35 29.24 6.29
C LYS A 7 5.69 28.75 6.82
N ASP A 8 5.84 28.75 8.14
CA ASP A 8 7.06 28.34 8.81
C ASP A 8 7.24 26.82 8.72
N MET A 9 6.15 26.03 8.70
CA MET A 9 6.22 24.57 8.57
C MET A 9 6.68 24.11 7.17
N LYS A 10 6.10 24.66 6.09
CA LYS A 10 6.50 24.28 4.72
C LYS A 10 7.97 24.63 4.45
N GLU A 11 8.39 25.82 4.87
CA GLU A 11 9.78 26.26 4.74
C GLU A 11 10.73 25.38 5.57
N MET A 12 10.36 25.03 6.80
CA MET A 12 11.12 24.14 7.67
C MET A 12 11.29 22.73 7.07
N ILE A 13 10.21 22.13 6.54
CA ILE A 13 10.28 20.83 5.86
C ILE A 13 11.21 20.92 4.65
N THR A 14 11.03 21.93 3.80
CA THR A 14 11.86 22.12 2.59
C THR A 14 13.34 22.26 2.94
N GLN A 15 13.67 23.03 3.98
CA GLN A 15 15.05 23.18 4.45
C GLN A 15 15.61 21.87 5.00
N TYR A 16 14.82 21.11 5.76
CA TYR A 16 15.23 19.82 6.30
C TYR A 16 15.52 18.81 5.17
N GLU A 17 14.65 18.75 4.16
CA GLU A 17 14.82 17.92 2.97
C GLU A 17 16.12 18.31 2.23
N GLN A 18 16.35 19.60 1.97
CA GLN A 18 17.56 20.08 1.29
C GLN A 18 18.85 19.72 2.03
N GLN A 19 18.82 19.75 3.38
CA GLN A 19 19.99 19.44 4.20
C GLN A 19 20.31 17.94 4.25
N ASN A 20 19.29 17.07 4.18
CA ASN A 20 19.45 15.64 4.48
C ASN A 20 19.29 14.71 3.27
N SER A 21 18.54 15.13 2.25
CA SER A 21 18.20 14.28 1.08
C SER A 21 19.41 13.74 0.34
N ARG A 22 20.51 14.49 0.25
CA ARG A 22 21.75 14.02 -0.41
C ARG A 22 22.27 12.73 0.23
N ARG A 23 22.43 12.72 1.56
CA ARG A 23 22.90 11.54 2.30
C ARG A 23 21.95 10.35 2.09
N VAL A 24 20.64 10.61 2.13
CA VAL A 24 19.62 9.59 1.90
C VAL A 24 19.70 9.02 0.47
N SER A 25 19.89 9.88 -0.54
CA SER A 25 19.97 9.48 -1.95
C SER A 25 21.24 8.69 -2.30
N GLU A 26 22.32 8.88 -1.55
CA GLU A 26 23.60 8.17 -1.72
C GLU A 26 23.61 6.81 -0.99
N ASP A 27 22.55 6.45 -0.26
CA ASP A 27 22.44 5.18 0.44
C ASP A 27 22.29 4.00 -0.55
N PRO A 28 23.09 2.93 -0.44
CA PRO A 28 23.06 1.80 -1.37
C PRO A 28 21.73 1.04 -1.40
N TRP A 29 20.93 1.12 -0.33
CA TRP A 29 19.62 0.50 -0.25
C TRP A 29 18.50 1.33 -0.89
N ARG A 30 18.81 2.52 -1.43
CA ARG A 30 17.83 3.28 -2.22
C ARG A 30 17.45 2.53 -3.48
N CYS A 31 16.15 2.31 -3.59
CA CYS A 31 15.50 1.67 -4.72
C CYS A 31 15.59 2.56 -5.96
N GLY A 32 15.67 1.93 -7.14
CA GLY A 32 15.74 2.62 -8.42
C GLY A 32 14.37 2.94 -9.01
N PHE A 33 13.36 2.13 -8.73
CA PHE A 33 12.04 2.24 -9.37
C PHE A 33 10.85 2.13 -8.42
N HIS A 34 11.10 1.99 -7.11
CA HIS A 34 10.06 2.13 -6.08
C HIS A 34 10.05 3.55 -5.51
N LEU A 35 8.86 4.07 -5.24
CA LEU A 35 8.70 5.38 -4.64
C LEU A 35 9.04 5.33 -3.15
N MET A 36 9.84 6.29 -2.72
CA MET A 36 10.37 6.38 -1.36
C MET A 36 10.23 7.81 -0.84
N PRO A 37 10.26 8.03 0.48
CA PRO A 37 10.39 9.39 0.99
C PRO A 37 11.76 9.96 0.59
N VAL A 38 11.85 11.27 0.38
CA VAL A 38 13.17 11.92 0.16
C VAL A 38 14.02 11.93 1.43
N VAL A 39 13.37 11.96 2.60
CA VAL A 39 13.92 11.82 3.96
C VAL A 39 12.83 11.32 4.91
N GLY A 40 13.16 10.76 6.07
CA GLY A 40 12.17 10.40 7.08
C GLY A 40 11.26 9.23 6.68
N TRP A 41 10.02 9.23 7.13
CA TRP A 41 9.13 8.08 7.05
C TRP A 41 8.02 8.27 6.01
N LEU A 42 7.77 7.22 5.22
CA LEU A 42 6.61 7.05 4.34
C LEU A 42 5.77 5.85 4.83
N ASN A 43 4.45 5.98 4.81
CA ASN A 43 3.53 4.84 4.93
C ASN A 43 2.48 4.86 3.81
N ASP A 44 1.20 4.97 4.14
CA ASP A 44 0.09 4.70 3.25
C ASP A 44 0.16 5.54 1.96
N PRO A 45 -0.02 4.94 0.77
CA PRO A 45 -0.34 5.69 -0.43
C PRO A 45 -1.68 6.41 -0.27
N ASN A 46 -1.73 7.65 -0.73
CA ASN A 46 -2.88 8.54 -0.58
C ASN A 46 -3.19 9.27 -1.89
N GLY A 47 -4.42 9.77 -2.02
CA GLY A 47 -4.80 10.66 -3.12
C GLY A 47 -4.51 10.12 -4.52
N LEU A 48 -4.44 8.79 -4.70
CA LEU A 48 -4.01 8.19 -5.95
C LEU A 48 -5.00 8.55 -7.06
N CYS A 49 -4.52 9.15 -8.14
CA CYS A 49 -5.37 9.47 -9.28
C CYS A 49 -4.57 9.72 -10.56
N HIS A 50 -5.29 9.68 -11.68
CA HIS A 50 -4.83 10.25 -12.94
C HIS A 50 -5.61 11.54 -13.22
N PHE A 51 -4.92 12.67 -13.27
CA PHE A 51 -5.52 13.99 -13.41
C PHE A 51 -4.79 14.78 -14.48
N LYS A 52 -5.53 15.34 -15.44
CA LYS A 52 -4.99 16.20 -16.52
C LYS A 52 -3.79 15.61 -17.29
N GLY A 53 -3.75 14.29 -17.45
CA GLY A 53 -2.70 13.60 -18.21
C GLY A 53 -1.48 13.21 -17.38
N GLU A 54 -1.55 13.34 -16.06
CA GLU A 54 -0.49 12.96 -15.12
C GLU A 54 -1.04 12.05 -14.03
N TYR A 55 -0.22 11.07 -13.63
CA TYR A 55 -0.40 10.28 -12.43
C TYR A 55 0.02 11.14 -11.23
N HIS A 56 -0.83 11.19 -10.20
CA HIS A 56 -0.52 11.80 -8.91
C HIS A 56 -0.56 10.72 -7.83
N ILE A 57 0.56 10.59 -7.11
CA ILE A 57 0.73 9.64 -6.02
C ILE A 57 1.11 10.44 -4.79
N PHE A 58 0.15 10.64 -3.90
CA PHE A 58 0.43 11.18 -2.57
C PHE A 58 0.73 10.03 -1.61
N PHE A 59 1.29 10.35 -0.46
CA PHE A 59 1.59 9.36 0.57
C PHE A 59 1.70 10.01 1.94
N GLN A 60 1.33 9.29 3.00
CA GLN A 60 1.62 9.71 4.36
C GLN A 60 3.12 9.91 4.55
N TYR A 61 3.50 11.08 5.05
CA TYR A 61 4.88 11.55 5.09
C TYR A 61 5.22 12.21 6.42
N ALA A 62 6.30 11.75 7.06
CA ALA A 62 6.88 12.36 8.25
C ALA A 62 8.37 12.66 7.99
N PRO A 63 8.70 13.86 7.45
CA PRO A 63 10.06 14.19 7.01
C PRO A 63 11.10 14.18 8.13
N MET A 64 10.68 14.51 9.36
CA MET A 64 11.58 14.64 10.52
C MET A 64 11.63 13.37 11.38
N PHE A 65 11.06 12.26 10.92
CA PHE A 65 11.13 10.99 11.61
C PHE A 65 12.59 10.51 11.74
N PRO A 66 13.01 9.96 12.90
CA PRO A 66 12.21 9.59 14.08
C PRO A 66 12.07 10.68 15.15
N SER A 67 12.67 11.86 14.96
CA SER A 67 12.62 12.94 15.96
C SER A 67 11.21 13.54 16.12
N ASP A 68 10.45 13.56 15.02
CA ASP A 68 9.03 13.92 15.00
C ASP A 68 8.31 13.02 13.97
N SER A 69 7.10 12.58 14.32
CA SER A 69 6.26 11.71 13.50
C SER A 69 4.98 12.39 13.02
N LEU A 70 4.92 13.73 13.14
CA LEU A 70 3.81 14.53 12.63
C LEU A 70 3.55 14.23 11.14
N LYS A 71 2.31 13.89 10.81
CA LYS A 71 1.92 13.40 9.50
C LYS A 71 1.48 14.53 8.57
N ALA A 72 2.15 14.60 7.42
CA ALA A 72 1.77 15.37 6.25
C ALA A 72 1.55 14.43 5.05
N TRP A 73 1.21 14.96 3.88
CA TRP A 73 1.26 14.20 2.63
C TRP A 73 2.45 14.67 1.78
N GLY A 74 3.31 13.74 1.39
CA GLY A 74 4.25 13.95 0.28
C GLY A 74 3.56 13.69 -1.06
N HIS A 75 4.15 14.17 -2.16
CA HIS A 75 3.54 14.08 -3.48
C HIS A 75 4.55 13.76 -4.57
N TYR A 76 4.25 12.75 -5.37
CA TYR A 76 4.89 12.45 -6.66
C TYR A 76 3.91 12.71 -7.82
N SER A 77 4.39 13.28 -8.91
CA SER A 77 3.60 13.47 -10.13
C SER A 77 4.39 13.14 -11.40
N GLY A 78 3.70 12.76 -12.48
CA GLY A 78 4.34 12.54 -13.77
C GLY A 78 3.44 11.89 -14.82
N LYS A 79 3.89 11.87 -16.06
CA LYS A 79 3.08 11.40 -17.22
C LYS A 79 3.01 9.89 -17.34
N ASP A 80 3.90 9.18 -16.67
CA ASP A 80 3.94 7.73 -16.62
C ASP A 80 4.28 7.27 -15.21
N LEU A 81 4.06 5.99 -14.94
CA LEU A 81 4.24 5.37 -13.62
C LEU A 81 5.72 5.02 -13.31
N LEU A 82 6.67 5.40 -14.18
CA LEU A 82 8.10 5.13 -14.02
C LEU A 82 8.88 6.39 -13.67
N HIS A 83 8.61 7.49 -14.38
CA HIS A 83 9.32 8.76 -14.29
C HIS A 83 8.47 9.79 -13.54
N LEU A 84 8.43 9.62 -12.22
CA LEU A 84 7.69 10.50 -11.33
C LEU A 84 8.64 11.48 -10.64
N GLN A 85 8.22 12.74 -10.56
CA GLN A 85 8.93 13.82 -9.89
C GLN A 85 8.35 14.04 -8.49
N TYR A 86 9.22 14.22 -7.49
CA TYR A 86 8.79 14.65 -6.17
C TYR A 86 8.41 16.14 -6.18
N GLU A 87 7.18 16.46 -5.79
CA GLU A 87 6.63 17.83 -5.77
C GLU A 87 6.72 18.50 -4.39
N GLY A 88 7.18 17.76 -3.37
CA GLY A 88 7.30 18.25 -1.99
C GLY A 88 6.20 17.74 -1.07
N ALA A 89 6.19 18.28 0.16
CA ALA A 89 5.09 18.11 1.09
C ALA A 89 3.88 18.97 0.65
N ALA A 90 2.83 18.31 0.18
CA ALA A 90 1.66 18.92 -0.43
C ALA A 90 0.60 19.31 0.61
N ILE A 91 0.22 18.39 1.50
CA ILE A 91 -0.85 18.60 2.50
C ILE A 91 -0.22 18.59 3.90
N LEU A 92 -0.19 19.74 4.57
CA LEU A 92 0.44 19.90 5.88
C LEU A 92 -0.59 19.93 7.01
N PRO A 93 -0.34 19.40 8.21
CA PRO A 93 -1.24 19.51 9.37
C PRO A 93 -1.21 20.93 9.95
N ASP A 94 -2.07 21.80 9.44
CA ASP A 94 -1.90 23.25 9.58
C ASP A 94 -3.20 23.97 10.01
N THR A 95 -4.25 23.23 10.32
CA THR A 95 -5.53 23.75 10.82
C THR A 95 -5.85 23.17 12.19
N ALA A 96 -6.83 23.77 12.87
CA ALA A 96 -7.32 23.24 14.14
C ALA A 96 -7.94 21.84 14.04
N TYR A 97 -8.31 21.39 12.83
CA TYR A 97 -8.93 20.10 12.57
C TYR A 97 -7.93 18.99 12.21
N ASP A 98 -6.66 19.32 11.97
CA ASP A 98 -5.62 18.36 11.58
C ASP A 98 -4.25 18.64 12.21
N GLN A 99 -4.19 19.46 13.26
CA GLN A 99 -2.94 19.94 13.87
C GLN A 99 -2.02 18.81 14.39
N ASP A 100 -2.55 17.62 14.68
CA ASP A 100 -1.79 16.46 15.14
C ASP A 100 -1.59 15.41 14.02
N GLY A 101 -1.91 15.77 12.77
CA GLY A 101 -1.63 14.99 11.58
C GLY A 101 -2.72 15.11 10.51
N ALA A 102 -2.31 15.32 9.27
CA ALA A 102 -3.12 15.04 8.08
C ALA A 102 -2.93 13.55 7.76
N TYR A 103 -3.85 12.71 8.20
CA TYR A 103 -3.85 11.25 8.00
C TYR A 103 -4.32 10.87 6.58
N SER A 104 -4.43 9.56 6.34
CA SER A 104 -4.73 8.97 5.03
C SER A 104 -6.07 9.43 4.44
N GLY A 105 -6.19 9.22 3.13
CA GLY A 105 -7.30 9.71 2.32
C GLY A 105 -7.14 9.45 0.83
N THR A 106 -8.13 9.86 0.05
CA THR A 106 -8.26 9.51 -1.37
C THR A 106 -8.53 10.73 -2.24
N ALA A 107 -8.40 10.55 -3.55
CA ALA A 107 -8.74 11.53 -4.56
C ALA A 107 -10.01 11.13 -5.32
N LEU A 108 -10.83 12.12 -5.65
CA LEU A 108 -11.89 12.04 -6.65
C LEU A 108 -11.57 13.05 -7.76
N VAL A 109 -11.43 12.58 -9.00
CA VAL A 109 -11.29 13.44 -10.17
C VAL A 109 -12.64 13.56 -10.86
N GLU A 110 -13.19 14.77 -10.89
CA GLU A 110 -14.49 15.05 -11.53
C GLU A 110 -14.56 16.51 -11.96
N ASP A 111 -15.29 16.78 -13.05
CA ASP A 111 -15.55 18.13 -13.58
C ASP A 111 -14.28 18.99 -13.76
N GLY A 112 -13.18 18.35 -14.15
CA GLY A 112 -11.90 19.02 -14.40
C GLY A 112 -11.14 19.43 -13.14
N LYS A 113 -11.57 18.98 -11.96
CA LYS A 113 -10.94 19.23 -10.66
C LYS A 113 -10.51 17.93 -9.98
N MET A 114 -9.51 18.05 -9.13
CA MET A 114 -9.11 17.03 -8.19
C MET A 114 -9.68 17.42 -6.83
N TYR A 115 -10.47 16.54 -6.20
CA TYR A 115 -10.94 16.68 -4.83
C TYR A 115 -10.18 15.68 -3.97
N LEU A 116 -9.55 16.13 -2.90
CA LEU A 116 -8.89 15.25 -1.93
C LEU A 116 -9.70 15.24 -0.64
N PHE A 117 -10.00 14.03 -0.18
CA PHE A 117 -10.65 13.77 1.09
C PHE A 117 -9.63 13.08 2.00
N TYR A 118 -9.46 13.53 3.23
CA TYR A 118 -8.51 12.94 4.16
C TYR A 118 -8.97 13.06 5.61
N THR A 119 -8.35 12.32 6.53
CA THR A 119 -8.64 12.47 7.96
C THR A 119 -7.71 13.50 8.60
N GLY A 120 -8.26 14.57 9.17
CA GLY A 120 -7.58 15.45 10.11
C GLY A 120 -7.60 14.85 11.52
N ASN A 121 -6.43 14.51 12.05
CA ASN A 121 -6.29 13.98 13.40
C ASN A 121 -5.99 15.10 14.40
N VAL A 122 -6.73 15.12 15.51
CA VAL A 122 -6.48 16.00 16.66
C VAL A 122 -6.43 15.16 17.93
N LYS A 123 -5.44 15.43 18.79
CA LYS A 123 -5.32 14.87 20.13
C LYS A 123 -5.50 16.00 21.14
N ARG A 124 -6.59 15.93 21.92
CA ARG A 124 -6.92 16.92 22.95
C ARG A 124 -6.03 16.69 24.17
N ASP A 125 -5.54 17.78 24.76
CA ASP A 125 -4.81 17.74 26.02
C ASP A 125 -5.69 17.15 27.14
N GLY A 126 -5.16 16.20 27.89
CA GLY A 126 -5.84 15.56 29.01
C GLY A 126 -5.39 14.12 29.25
N ASP A 127 -5.97 13.49 30.27
CA ASP A 127 -5.79 12.06 30.53
C ASP A 127 -6.86 11.27 29.75
N TYR A 128 -6.52 10.95 28.50
CA TYR A 128 -7.39 10.25 27.57
C TYR A 128 -6.70 8.99 27.03
N ASP A 129 -7.49 7.96 26.73
CA ASP A 129 -7.01 6.74 26.07
C ASP A 129 -6.80 6.93 24.55
N TYR A 130 -7.31 8.01 23.95
CA TYR A 130 -7.30 8.29 22.50
C TYR A 130 -7.96 7.21 21.62
N ILE A 131 -8.67 6.27 22.24
CA ILE A 131 -9.50 5.24 21.61
C ILE A 131 -10.96 5.65 21.74
N LEU A 132 -11.46 5.85 22.96
CA LEU A 132 -12.85 6.18 23.26
C LEU A 132 -13.07 7.69 23.51
N SER A 133 -12.01 8.42 23.80
CA SER A 133 -12.08 9.85 24.13
C SER A 133 -10.79 10.59 23.78
N GLY A 134 -10.83 11.92 23.72
CA GLY A 134 -9.64 12.76 23.54
C GLY A 134 -9.04 12.82 22.13
N ARG A 135 -9.51 12.00 21.19
CA ARG A 135 -9.14 12.07 19.77
C ARG A 135 -10.31 12.57 18.93
N GLU A 136 -10.02 13.46 17.99
CA GLU A 136 -10.92 13.79 16.89
C GLU A 136 -10.38 13.26 15.58
N SER A 137 -11.28 12.70 14.79
CA SER A 137 -10.99 12.19 13.46
C SER A 137 -11.89 12.90 12.46
N ASN A 138 -11.44 14.07 12.03
CA ASN A 138 -12.20 14.99 11.20
C ASN A 138 -12.07 14.57 9.74
N THR A 139 -13.18 14.40 9.01
CA THR A 139 -13.11 14.23 7.55
C THR A 139 -12.94 15.59 6.90
N MET A 140 -11.85 15.76 6.17
CA MET A 140 -11.42 17.01 5.58
C MET A 140 -11.57 16.96 4.05
N LEU A 141 -11.90 18.11 3.45
CA LEU A 141 -12.00 18.31 2.00
C LEU A 141 -11.10 19.47 1.55
N ILE A 142 -10.34 19.23 0.49
CA ILE A 142 -9.66 20.25 -0.33
C ILE A 142 -9.85 19.94 -1.81
N SER A 143 -9.63 20.94 -2.65
CA SER A 143 -9.68 20.79 -4.10
C SER A 143 -8.48 21.43 -4.77
N SER A 144 -8.13 20.94 -5.96
CA SER A 144 -7.10 21.50 -6.82
C SER A 144 -7.58 21.56 -8.26
N GLU A 145 -7.23 22.66 -8.93
CA GLU A 145 -7.49 22.83 -10.36
C GLU A 145 -6.29 22.43 -11.22
N ASP A 146 -5.10 22.25 -10.65
CA ASP A 146 -3.85 21.96 -11.37
C ASP A 146 -3.06 20.77 -10.81
N GLY A 147 -3.54 20.15 -9.73
CA GLY A 147 -2.90 19.01 -9.07
C GLY A 147 -1.74 19.38 -8.15
N ILE A 148 -1.42 20.67 -8.00
CA ILE A 148 -0.25 21.17 -7.24
C ILE A 148 -0.65 22.23 -6.21
N ASN A 149 -1.59 23.11 -6.55
CA ASN A 149 -2.11 24.17 -5.69
C ASN A 149 -3.49 23.77 -5.14
N PHE A 150 -3.67 23.88 -3.83
CA PHE A 150 -4.87 23.42 -3.13
C PHE A 150 -5.68 24.58 -2.56
N SER A 151 -7.00 24.43 -2.56
CA SER A 151 -7.94 25.34 -1.92
C SER A 151 -7.80 25.34 -0.40
N GLU A 152 -8.54 26.23 0.27
CA GLU A 152 -8.72 26.14 1.72
C GLU A 152 -9.33 24.80 2.13
N LYS A 153 -8.92 24.32 3.31
CA LYS A 153 -9.40 23.09 3.94
C LYS A 153 -10.75 23.32 4.60
N LYS A 154 -11.65 22.37 4.38
CA LYS A 154 -12.97 22.32 5.02
C LYS A 154 -13.09 21.05 5.84
N CYS A 155 -13.49 21.17 7.10
CA CYS A 155 -13.99 20.02 7.85
C CYS A 155 -15.43 19.76 7.40
N ILE A 156 -15.71 18.55 6.91
CA ILE A 156 -17.02 18.17 6.37
C ILE A 156 -17.76 17.15 7.23
N LEU A 157 -17.05 16.41 8.08
CA LEU A 157 -17.61 15.58 9.15
C LEU A 157 -16.65 15.59 10.34
N ASP A 158 -17.18 15.67 11.56
CA ASP A 158 -16.41 15.50 12.79
C ASP A 158 -17.01 14.43 13.72
N ASN A 159 -16.42 14.24 14.91
CA ASN A 159 -16.88 13.23 15.86
C ASN A 159 -18.36 13.40 16.29
N GLY A 160 -18.94 14.60 16.17
CA GLY A 160 -20.34 14.87 16.44
C GLY A 160 -21.30 14.37 15.36
N ASP A 161 -20.80 14.16 14.13
CA ASP A 161 -21.59 13.65 13.01
C ASP A 161 -21.61 12.11 12.94
N TYR A 162 -20.70 11.45 13.66
CA TYR A 162 -20.58 9.99 13.65
C TYR A 162 -21.56 9.30 14.62
N PRO A 163 -21.95 8.04 14.37
CA PRO A 163 -22.86 7.33 15.26
C PRO A 163 -22.31 7.20 16.69
N PRO A 164 -23.16 7.36 17.73
CA PRO A 164 -22.71 7.43 19.12
C PRO A 164 -22.10 6.12 19.66
N ASP A 165 -22.31 4.99 18.98
CA ASP A 165 -21.77 3.67 19.37
C ASP A 165 -20.34 3.43 18.87
N TYR A 166 -19.72 4.44 18.26
CA TYR A 166 -18.34 4.36 17.75
C TYR A 166 -17.31 4.94 18.72
N SER A 167 -16.10 4.40 18.61
CA SER A 167 -14.91 4.96 19.24
C SER A 167 -14.45 6.21 18.47
N CYS A 168 -13.39 6.87 18.92
CA CYS A 168 -12.76 7.99 18.20
C CYS A 168 -12.01 7.55 16.93
N HIS A 169 -11.92 6.25 16.65
CA HIS A 169 -11.26 5.69 15.47
C HIS A 169 -12.24 5.58 14.30
N ILE A 170 -12.39 6.68 13.55
CA ILE A 170 -13.12 6.75 12.28
C ILE A 170 -12.25 7.51 11.27
N ARG A 171 -11.74 6.87 10.23
CA ARG A 171 -10.71 7.48 9.37
C ARG A 171 -10.66 6.93 7.95
N ASP A 172 -9.76 7.48 7.16
CA ASP A 172 -9.32 7.01 5.84
C ASP A 172 -10.45 7.07 4.79
N PRO A 173 -10.93 8.28 4.42
CA PRO A 173 -12.06 8.44 3.52
C PRO A 173 -11.77 7.91 2.11
N LYS A 174 -12.69 7.09 1.59
CA LYS A 174 -12.82 6.76 0.15
C LYS A 174 -14.07 7.40 -0.43
N VAL A 175 -13.90 8.20 -1.47
CA VAL A 175 -15.03 8.79 -2.22
C VAL A 175 -15.09 8.22 -3.63
N TRP A 176 -16.30 7.91 -4.11
CA TRP A 176 -16.54 7.51 -5.50
C TRP A 176 -17.94 7.92 -5.94
N ARG A 177 -18.15 7.89 -7.26
CA ARG A 177 -19.46 8.12 -7.87
C ARG A 177 -20.05 6.81 -8.38
N GLU A 178 -21.32 6.59 -8.07
CA GLU A 178 -22.06 5.40 -8.48
C GLU A 178 -23.54 5.72 -8.66
N ASN A 179 -24.14 5.24 -9.76
CA ASN A 179 -25.56 5.43 -10.07
C ASN A 179 -26.02 6.91 -9.98
N GLY A 180 -25.14 7.85 -10.33
CA GLY A 180 -25.41 9.29 -10.30
C GLY A 180 -25.35 9.94 -8.92
N ARG A 181 -24.90 9.22 -7.90
CA ARG A 181 -24.68 9.73 -6.54
C ARG A 181 -23.23 9.55 -6.11
N HIS A 182 -22.80 10.30 -5.11
CA HIS A 182 -21.49 10.15 -4.51
C HIS A 182 -21.61 9.43 -3.18
N TYR A 183 -20.65 8.56 -2.91
CA TYR A 183 -20.53 7.81 -1.67
C TYR A 183 -19.21 8.16 -1.01
N LEU A 184 -19.22 8.15 0.32
CA LEU A 184 -18.06 8.34 1.18
C LEU A 184 -18.01 7.16 2.16
N ALA A 185 -16.92 6.41 2.14
CA ALA A 185 -16.66 5.33 3.08
C ALA A 185 -15.59 5.76 4.10
N LEU A 186 -15.81 5.46 5.37
CA LEU A 186 -14.86 5.69 6.46
C LEU A 186 -14.64 4.40 7.24
N GLY A 187 -13.39 4.04 7.50
CA GLY A 187 -13.03 2.89 8.31
C GLY A 187 -13.31 3.17 9.78
N GLY A 188 -13.91 2.24 10.50
CA GLY A 188 -14.42 2.46 11.85
C GLY A 188 -14.09 1.35 12.84
N ARG A 189 -14.03 1.73 14.13
CA ARG A 189 -14.05 0.84 15.30
C ARG A 189 -15.22 1.22 16.20
N THR A 190 -16.11 0.27 16.45
CA THR A 190 -17.19 0.44 17.43
C THR A 190 -16.63 0.46 18.86
N LYS A 191 -17.41 0.95 19.84
CA LYS A 191 -17.06 0.90 21.27
C LYS A 191 -16.96 -0.53 21.83
N LYS A 192 -17.37 -1.53 21.06
CA LYS A 192 -17.28 -2.97 21.38
C LYS A 192 -16.16 -3.67 20.62
N ASP A 193 -15.22 -2.93 20.05
CA ASP A 193 -14.06 -3.48 19.34
C ASP A 193 -14.45 -4.38 18.16
N LYS A 194 -15.42 -3.91 17.37
CA LYS A 194 -15.77 -4.48 16.07
C LYS A 194 -15.37 -3.50 14.96
N GLY A 195 -14.60 -3.99 13.99
CA GLY A 195 -14.23 -3.26 12.77
C GLY A 195 -15.40 -3.14 11.79
N THR A 196 -15.56 -1.95 11.21
CA THR A 196 -16.65 -1.64 10.26
C THR A 196 -16.20 -0.63 9.20
N VAL A 197 -17.00 -0.47 8.15
CA VAL A 197 -16.97 0.72 7.28
C VAL A 197 -18.28 1.48 7.45
N LEU A 198 -18.21 2.76 7.80
CA LEU A 198 -19.36 3.66 7.75
C LEU A 198 -19.54 4.13 6.30
N LEU A 199 -20.72 3.88 5.72
CA LEU A 199 -21.06 4.29 4.37
C LEU A 199 -22.00 5.48 4.40
N TYR A 200 -21.56 6.58 3.82
CA TYR A 200 -22.33 7.81 3.62
C TYR A 200 -22.62 8.04 2.15
N GLN A 201 -23.65 8.84 1.89
CA GLN A 201 -24.01 9.29 0.56
C GLN A 201 -24.16 10.82 0.56
N SER A 202 -23.79 11.48 -0.53
CA SER A 202 -23.99 12.92 -0.69
C SER A 202 -25.49 13.25 -0.65
N VAL A 203 -25.89 14.31 0.07
CA VAL A 203 -27.29 14.76 0.15
C VAL A 203 -27.80 15.27 -1.22
N LYS A 204 -26.90 15.78 -2.06
CA LYS A 204 -27.20 16.19 -3.44
C LYS A 204 -26.06 15.75 -4.38
N PRO A 205 -26.35 15.40 -5.65
CA PRO A 205 -25.30 15.11 -6.62
C PRO A 205 -24.33 16.29 -6.78
N GLY A 206 -23.02 16.00 -6.71
CA GLY A 206 -21.96 17.01 -6.80
C GLY A 206 -21.80 17.88 -5.55
N ASP A 207 -22.45 17.52 -4.44
CA ASP A 207 -22.24 18.11 -3.13
C ASP A 207 -21.27 17.24 -2.33
N PHE A 208 -20.13 17.84 -1.96
CA PHE A 208 -19.07 17.17 -1.20
C PHE A 208 -18.99 17.64 0.25
N GLU A 209 -19.89 18.52 0.68
CA GLU A 209 -19.88 19.11 2.02
C GLU A 209 -20.91 18.46 2.94
N TYR A 210 -22.00 17.90 2.40
CA TYR A 210 -23.08 17.32 3.20
C TYR A 210 -23.33 15.86 2.86
N TRP A 211 -23.24 15.02 3.89
CA TRP A 211 -23.27 13.56 3.80
C TRP A 211 -24.33 12.98 4.75
N GLU A 212 -25.10 12.00 4.28
CA GLU A 212 -26.05 11.23 5.08
C GLU A 212 -25.53 9.80 5.26
N LEU A 213 -25.52 9.28 6.50
CA LEU A 213 -25.18 7.88 6.74
C LEU A 213 -26.26 6.99 6.15
N VAL A 214 -25.88 6.06 5.28
CA VAL A 214 -26.79 5.15 4.60
C VAL A 214 -26.62 3.69 5.04
N ASN A 215 -25.43 3.29 5.47
CA ASN A 215 -25.21 1.93 5.97
C ASN A 215 -23.98 1.82 6.88
N GLU A 216 -23.91 0.72 7.63
CA GLU A 216 -22.71 0.28 8.36
C GLU A 216 -22.31 -1.10 7.84
N ILE A 217 -21.16 -1.17 7.18
CA ILE A 217 -20.68 -2.38 6.49
C ILE A 217 -19.76 -3.17 7.43
N THR A 218 -20.07 -4.44 7.67
CA THR A 218 -19.25 -5.34 8.48
C THR A 218 -19.57 -6.82 8.18
N THR A 219 -18.81 -7.74 8.74
CA THR A 219 -19.10 -9.19 8.70
C THR A 219 -20.15 -9.57 9.75
N GLU A 220 -20.79 -10.73 9.59
CA GLU A 220 -21.74 -11.28 10.57
C GLU A 220 -21.07 -11.43 11.94
N ASP A 221 -19.97 -12.18 11.97
CA ASP A 221 -19.09 -12.30 13.13
C ASP A 221 -18.10 -11.12 13.21
N THR A 222 -17.53 -10.87 14.41
CA THR A 222 -16.47 -9.86 14.56
C THR A 222 -15.22 -10.28 13.79
N PHE A 223 -14.75 -9.41 12.90
CA PHE A 223 -13.56 -9.65 12.09
C PHE A 223 -12.56 -8.51 12.31
N GLY A 224 -11.73 -8.64 13.33
CA GLY A 224 -10.84 -7.56 13.78
C GLY A 224 -11.58 -6.43 14.51
N TYR A 225 -10.83 -5.60 15.21
CA TYR A 225 -11.39 -4.53 16.05
C TYR A 225 -11.52 -3.18 15.34
N MET A 226 -10.78 -2.97 14.26
CA MET A 226 -10.76 -1.76 13.43
C MET A 226 -10.54 -2.18 11.98
N TRP A 227 -11.23 -1.53 11.04
CA TRP A 227 -10.94 -1.64 9.61
C TRP A 227 -10.36 -0.32 9.10
N GLU A 228 -9.06 -0.28 8.84
CA GLU A 228 -8.40 0.89 8.23
C GLU A 228 -8.51 0.88 6.70
N CYS A 229 -8.24 2.03 6.08
CA CYS A 229 -8.06 2.18 4.64
C CYS A 229 -9.14 1.47 3.78
N PRO A 230 -10.44 1.71 4.03
CA PRO A 230 -11.46 1.12 3.18
C PRO A 230 -11.31 1.63 1.74
N ASP A 231 -11.47 0.74 0.78
CA ASP A 231 -11.51 1.09 -0.64
C ASP A 231 -12.68 0.39 -1.33
N PHE A 232 -13.30 1.10 -2.28
CA PHE A 232 -14.39 0.62 -3.11
C PHE A 232 -14.08 0.90 -4.58
N PHE A 233 -14.08 -0.16 -5.37
CA PHE A 233 -13.85 -0.09 -6.81
C PHE A 233 -14.54 -1.26 -7.52
N ARG A 234 -14.63 -1.17 -8.85
CA ARG A 234 -15.23 -2.22 -9.67
C ARG A 234 -14.19 -2.93 -10.53
N LEU A 235 -14.21 -4.25 -10.51
CA LEU A 235 -13.51 -5.11 -11.47
C LEU A 235 -14.53 -5.97 -12.20
N ASN A 236 -14.51 -5.96 -13.54
CA ASN A 236 -15.50 -6.65 -14.38
C ASN A 236 -16.96 -6.40 -13.96
N GLY A 237 -17.26 -5.17 -13.54
CA GLY A 237 -18.59 -4.78 -13.07
C GLY A 237 -18.97 -5.30 -11.68
N LYS A 238 -18.14 -6.06 -10.98
CA LYS A 238 -18.36 -6.49 -9.60
C LYS A 238 -17.76 -5.47 -8.63
N MET A 239 -18.46 -5.18 -7.54
CA MET A 239 -17.93 -4.36 -6.46
C MET A 239 -16.88 -5.15 -5.68
N VAL A 240 -15.79 -4.49 -5.32
CA VAL A 240 -14.76 -4.99 -4.41
C VAL A 240 -14.71 -4.04 -3.21
N LEU A 241 -14.72 -4.60 -2.00
CA LEU A 241 -14.40 -3.87 -0.78
C LEU A 241 -13.01 -4.29 -0.31
N SER A 242 -12.04 -3.37 -0.31
CA SER A 242 -10.75 -3.58 0.34
C SER A 242 -10.77 -2.97 1.73
N VAL A 243 -10.19 -3.65 2.72
CA VAL A 243 -10.02 -3.14 4.08
C VAL A 243 -8.73 -3.66 4.71
N CYS A 244 -8.25 -2.97 5.73
CA CYS A 244 -7.13 -3.37 6.56
C CYS A 244 -7.62 -3.71 7.98
N PRO A 245 -8.10 -4.96 8.24
CA PRO A 245 -8.55 -5.36 9.56
C PRO A 245 -7.37 -5.47 10.53
N GLN A 246 -7.54 -4.93 11.73
CA GLN A 246 -6.57 -5.04 12.81
C GLN A 246 -7.01 -6.07 13.86
N GLY A 247 -6.07 -6.88 14.34
CA GLY A 247 -6.29 -7.81 15.45
C GLY A 247 -6.89 -9.16 15.06
N LEU A 248 -6.66 -9.62 13.83
CA LEU A 248 -6.95 -11.00 13.47
C LEU A 248 -5.92 -11.95 14.09
N GLU A 249 -6.35 -13.17 14.42
CA GLU A 249 -5.45 -14.23 14.87
C GLU A 249 -4.66 -14.77 13.67
N ALA A 250 -3.35 -14.96 13.86
CA ALA A 250 -2.50 -15.53 12.83
C ALA A 250 -2.79 -17.02 12.62
N GLU A 251 -2.84 -17.44 11.35
CA GLU A 251 -2.96 -18.84 10.95
C GLU A 251 -1.62 -19.34 10.38
N GLU A 252 -1.51 -20.66 10.12
CA GLU A 252 -0.27 -21.25 9.57
C GLU A 252 0.08 -20.66 8.19
N THR A 253 -0.91 -20.41 7.36
CA THR A 253 -0.74 -20.00 5.95
C THR A 253 -1.43 -18.69 5.61
N ARG A 254 -2.07 -18.03 6.58
CA ARG A 254 -2.85 -16.79 6.40
C ARG A 254 -2.69 -15.88 7.62
N PHE A 255 -2.94 -14.59 7.44
CA PHE A 255 -2.98 -13.61 8.52
C PHE A 255 -1.68 -13.52 9.34
N GLN A 256 -0.54 -13.83 8.73
CA GLN A 256 0.76 -13.96 9.41
C GLN A 256 1.42 -12.62 9.77
N ASN A 257 0.95 -11.51 9.19
CA ASN A 257 1.33 -10.16 9.63
C ASN A 257 0.53 -9.77 10.88
N VAL A 258 1.05 -8.86 11.69
CA VAL A 258 0.34 -8.36 12.89
C VAL A 258 -0.99 -7.70 12.51
N TYR A 259 -1.03 -7.02 11.36
CA TYR A 259 -2.22 -6.46 10.74
C TYR A 259 -2.27 -6.85 9.26
N GLN A 260 -3.47 -7.10 8.77
CA GLN A 260 -3.72 -7.68 7.46
C GLN A 260 -4.34 -6.64 6.53
N SER A 261 -4.17 -6.84 5.24
CA SER A 261 -4.87 -6.06 4.22
C SER A 261 -5.38 -7.01 3.13
N GLY A 262 -6.60 -6.79 2.68
CA GLY A 262 -7.27 -7.71 1.77
C GLY A 262 -8.63 -7.20 1.35
N TRP A 263 -9.41 -8.07 0.74
CA TRP A 263 -10.67 -7.71 0.12
C TRP A 263 -11.77 -8.74 0.31
N PHE A 264 -13.00 -8.25 0.20
CA PHE A 264 -14.23 -9.01 0.06
C PHE A 264 -14.86 -8.73 -1.30
N LEU A 265 -15.66 -9.68 -1.79
CA LEU A 265 -16.65 -9.45 -2.84
C LEU A 265 -18.02 -9.41 -2.17
N PRO A 266 -18.60 -8.21 -1.93
CA PRO A 266 -19.90 -8.10 -1.31
C PRO A 266 -20.98 -8.77 -2.17
N GLU A 267 -21.83 -9.57 -1.52
CA GLU A 267 -23.06 -10.07 -2.11
C GLU A 267 -24.20 -9.14 -1.75
N GLY A 268 -25.00 -8.70 -2.71
CA GLY A 268 -26.12 -7.77 -2.47
C GLY A 268 -25.77 -6.31 -2.76
N ASP A 269 -26.46 -5.40 -2.06
CA ASP A 269 -26.30 -3.95 -2.20
C ASP A 269 -25.68 -3.37 -0.92
N ILE A 270 -24.49 -2.80 -1.03
CA ILE A 270 -23.79 -2.17 0.10
C ILE A 270 -24.53 -0.96 0.68
N GLY A 271 -25.46 -0.35 -0.09
CA GLY A 271 -26.37 0.68 0.41
C GLY A 271 -27.64 0.13 1.08
N GLY A 272 -27.82 -1.19 1.08
CA GLY A 272 -28.99 -1.89 1.63
C GLY A 272 -28.59 -3.21 2.28
N GLU A 273 -29.24 -4.30 1.86
CA GLU A 273 -28.91 -5.65 2.34
C GLU A 273 -27.70 -6.22 1.59
N TYR A 274 -26.68 -6.60 2.35
CA TYR A 274 -25.45 -7.19 1.84
C TYR A 274 -24.95 -8.33 2.73
N ARG A 275 -23.97 -9.09 2.23
CA ARG A 275 -23.21 -10.06 3.00
C ARG A 275 -21.73 -10.07 2.58
N LEU A 276 -20.86 -10.20 3.57
CA LEU A 276 -19.41 -10.40 3.39
C LEU A 276 -19.04 -11.79 3.95
N GLU A 277 -18.57 -12.69 3.08
CA GLU A 277 -18.22 -14.06 3.48
C GLU A 277 -16.70 -14.29 3.49
N THR A 278 -16.07 -14.24 2.32
CA THR A 278 -14.66 -14.64 2.16
C THR A 278 -13.77 -13.41 2.06
N PHE A 279 -12.88 -13.25 3.06
CA PHE A 279 -11.77 -12.31 3.01
C PHE A 279 -10.57 -12.95 2.32
N THR A 280 -9.93 -12.24 1.38
CA THR A 280 -8.70 -12.66 0.70
C THR A 280 -7.61 -11.61 0.88
N GLU A 281 -6.44 -12.00 1.37
CA GLU A 281 -5.30 -11.10 1.54
C GLU A 281 -4.75 -10.63 0.19
N TRP A 282 -4.30 -9.38 0.12
CA TRP A 282 -3.66 -8.84 -1.08
C TRP A 282 -2.25 -9.38 -1.31
N ASP A 283 -1.54 -9.66 -0.21
CA ASP A 283 -0.12 -10.00 -0.22
C ASP A 283 0.20 -10.88 0.99
N MET A 284 0.92 -11.98 0.75
CA MET A 284 1.29 -12.97 1.76
C MET A 284 2.73 -12.81 2.25
N GLY A 285 3.38 -11.70 1.89
CA GLY A 285 4.73 -11.38 2.30
C GLY A 285 4.82 -10.79 3.71
N PHE A 286 5.98 -10.23 4.03
CA PHE A 286 6.24 -9.59 5.32
C PHE A 286 5.83 -8.13 5.33
N ASP A 287 5.87 -7.45 4.17
CA ASP A 287 5.85 -6.00 4.09
C ASP A 287 4.81 -5.52 3.07
N PHE A 288 3.55 -5.52 3.49
CA PHE A 288 2.46 -4.98 2.68
C PHE A 288 1.28 -4.55 3.56
N TYR A 289 0.91 -3.27 3.47
CA TYR A 289 -0.24 -2.73 4.18
C TYR A 289 -0.84 -1.51 3.46
N ALA A 290 -2.01 -1.07 3.94
CA ALA A 290 -2.71 0.14 3.50
C ALA A 290 -2.79 0.36 1.97
N PRO A 291 -3.17 -0.64 1.15
CA PRO A 291 -3.28 -0.43 -0.28
C PRO A 291 -4.38 0.57 -0.63
N GLN A 292 -4.15 1.35 -1.68
CA GLN A 292 -5.15 2.22 -2.28
C GLN A 292 -5.21 1.94 -3.79
N THR A 293 -6.41 2.02 -4.35
CA THR A 293 -6.64 1.86 -5.78
C THR A 293 -7.12 3.15 -6.45
N PHE A 294 -6.86 3.25 -7.75
CA PHE A 294 -7.45 4.26 -8.62
C PHE A 294 -7.65 3.71 -10.02
N VAL A 295 -8.48 4.38 -10.82
CA VAL A 295 -8.67 4.08 -12.24
C VAL A 295 -7.92 5.13 -13.06
N ASP A 296 -7.04 4.69 -13.96
CA ASP A 296 -6.32 5.60 -14.86
C ASP A 296 -7.15 5.95 -16.12
N ASP A 297 -6.65 6.86 -16.96
CA ASP A 297 -7.34 7.25 -18.20
C ASP A 297 -7.43 6.14 -19.25
N LYS A 298 -6.63 5.07 -19.10
CA LYS A 298 -6.70 3.85 -19.91
C LYS A 298 -7.78 2.89 -19.40
N GLY A 299 -8.45 3.22 -18.29
CA GLY A 299 -9.49 2.40 -17.67
C GLY A 299 -8.95 1.23 -16.85
N ARG A 300 -7.66 1.22 -16.52
CA ARG A 300 -7.05 0.19 -15.66
C ARG A 300 -7.29 0.53 -14.20
N THR A 301 -7.64 -0.46 -13.39
CA THR A 301 -7.60 -0.33 -11.93
C THR A 301 -6.18 -0.64 -11.47
N ILE A 302 -5.52 0.35 -10.88
CA ILE A 302 -4.15 0.25 -10.38
C ILE A 302 -4.17 0.27 -8.86
N LEU A 303 -3.46 -0.66 -8.24
CA LEU A 303 -3.23 -0.77 -6.81
C LEU A 303 -1.78 -0.38 -6.49
N ILE A 304 -1.59 0.41 -5.43
CA ILE A 304 -0.29 0.65 -4.82
C ILE A 304 -0.45 0.40 -3.32
N GLY A 305 0.51 -0.31 -2.71
CA GLY A 305 0.55 -0.56 -1.28
C GLY A 305 1.76 0.08 -0.61
N TRP A 306 1.69 0.20 0.72
CA TRP A 306 2.86 0.51 1.53
C TRP A 306 3.65 -0.77 1.79
N ALA A 307 4.94 -0.78 1.44
CA ALA A 307 5.86 -1.87 1.73
C ALA A 307 6.39 -1.76 3.18
N GLY A 308 5.49 -2.01 4.12
CA GLY A 308 5.71 -2.09 5.56
C GLY A 308 4.39 -2.43 6.25
N VAL A 309 4.44 -2.68 7.56
CA VAL A 309 3.26 -2.99 8.38
C VAL A 309 3.40 -2.24 9.71
N PRO A 310 2.35 -1.60 10.24
CA PRO A 310 2.43 -0.93 11.53
C PRO A 310 2.72 -1.97 12.63
N ASP A 311 3.57 -1.60 13.59
CA ASP A 311 3.87 -2.42 14.78
C ASP A 311 4.39 -3.84 14.49
N ALA A 312 4.98 -4.07 13.31
CA ALA A 312 5.44 -5.40 12.85
C ALA A 312 6.56 -6.02 13.71
N GLY A 313 7.22 -5.22 14.56
CA GLY A 313 8.32 -5.67 15.44
C GLY A 313 9.61 -6.05 14.68
N PHE A 314 9.67 -5.84 13.37
CA PHE A 314 10.90 -6.01 12.59
C PHE A 314 11.87 -4.87 12.83
N GLU A 315 13.15 -5.14 12.60
CA GLU A 315 14.15 -4.08 12.55
C GLU A 315 14.01 -3.33 11.22
N GLU A 316 14.16 -1.99 11.29
CA GLU A 316 14.20 -1.11 10.11
C GLU A 316 15.54 -0.37 10.06
N PRO A 317 16.63 -1.02 9.59
CA PRO A 317 17.97 -0.43 9.57
C PRO A 317 18.09 0.89 8.79
N THR A 318 17.13 1.20 7.91
CA THR A 318 17.11 2.47 7.16
C THR A 318 16.78 3.68 8.03
N VAL A 319 16.14 3.50 9.21
CA VAL A 319 15.82 4.62 10.12
C VAL A 319 17.07 5.41 10.49
N GLU A 320 18.17 4.73 10.85
CA GLU A 320 19.46 5.39 11.15
C GLU A 320 20.11 6.03 9.91
N ARG A 321 19.74 5.55 8.72
CA ARG A 321 20.13 6.10 7.42
C ARG A 321 19.26 7.28 6.98
N GLY A 322 18.29 7.67 7.80
CA GLY A 322 17.46 8.87 7.64
C GLY A 322 16.27 8.68 6.73
N TRP A 323 15.84 7.45 6.46
CA TRP A 323 14.61 7.17 5.71
C TRP A 323 14.00 5.82 6.10
N VAL A 324 12.71 5.60 5.94
CA VAL A 324 12.10 4.29 6.22
C VAL A 324 10.86 4.01 5.39
N HIS A 325 10.76 2.76 4.97
CA HIS A 325 9.79 2.19 4.04
C HIS A 325 9.75 2.86 2.64
N LEU A 326 8.83 2.36 1.83
CA LEU A 326 8.61 2.69 0.43
C LEU A 326 7.22 2.20 0.01
N LEU A 327 6.79 2.59 -1.19
CA LEU A 327 5.60 2.02 -1.83
C LEU A 327 5.99 0.80 -2.68
N THR A 328 5.06 -0.15 -2.84
CA THR A 328 5.17 -1.21 -3.86
C THR A 328 5.20 -0.60 -5.25
N VAL A 329 5.61 -1.38 -6.25
CA VAL A 329 5.32 -0.99 -7.63
C VAL A 329 3.80 -0.91 -7.86
N PRO A 330 3.35 -0.10 -8.83
CA PRO A 330 1.96 -0.11 -9.26
C PRO A 330 1.56 -1.47 -9.85
N ARG A 331 0.46 -2.03 -9.35
CA ARG A 331 -0.10 -3.32 -9.76
C ARG A 331 -1.40 -3.11 -10.50
N GLU A 332 -1.50 -3.57 -11.74
CA GLU A 332 -2.77 -3.63 -12.46
C GLU A 332 -3.61 -4.79 -11.92
N LEU A 333 -4.85 -4.49 -11.54
CA LEU A 333 -5.81 -5.46 -11.01
C LEU A 333 -6.72 -6.00 -12.11
N THR A 334 -6.91 -7.32 -12.15
CA THR A 334 -7.92 -7.97 -12.99
C THR A 334 -8.70 -9.01 -12.19
N GLU A 335 -10.00 -9.16 -12.45
CA GLU A 335 -10.80 -10.23 -11.85
C GLU A 335 -10.99 -11.37 -12.85
N ARG A 336 -10.89 -12.61 -12.38
CA ARG A 336 -11.19 -13.83 -13.16
C ARG A 336 -11.77 -14.89 -12.23
N ASN A 337 -13.00 -15.33 -12.52
CA ASN A 337 -13.67 -16.42 -11.79
C ASN A 337 -13.73 -16.23 -10.26
N GLY A 338 -14.01 -15.02 -9.79
CA GLY A 338 -14.09 -14.69 -8.37
C GLY A 338 -12.75 -14.49 -7.66
N LYS A 339 -11.63 -14.48 -8.41
CA LYS A 339 -10.30 -14.16 -7.89
C LYS A 339 -9.80 -12.86 -8.49
N ILE A 340 -9.13 -12.05 -7.67
CA ILE A 340 -8.42 -10.87 -8.13
C ILE A 340 -6.95 -11.23 -8.35
N TYR A 341 -6.43 -10.87 -9.51
CA TYR A 341 -5.03 -11.00 -9.90
C TYR A 341 -4.41 -9.61 -9.90
N GLN A 342 -3.18 -9.49 -9.41
CA GLN A 342 -2.43 -8.24 -9.38
C GLN A 342 -1.06 -8.43 -10.05
N TRP A 343 -0.78 -7.65 -11.11
CA TRP A 343 0.45 -7.79 -11.89
C TRP A 343 1.16 -6.45 -12.02
N PRO A 344 2.50 -6.37 -11.95
CA PRO A 344 3.20 -5.10 -12.18
C PRO A 344 2.77 -4.47 -13.50
N VAL A 345 2.54 -3.16 -13.49
CA VAL A 345 2.14 -2.43 -14.70
C VAL A 345 3.12 -2.70 -15.84
N ALA A 346 2.58 -2.87 -17.05
CA ALA A 346 3.36 -3.26 -18.23
C ALA A 346 4.48 -2.26 -18.55
N GLU A 347 4.32 -1.00 -18.14
CA GLU A 347 5.34 0.04 -18.27
C GLU A 347 6.69 -0.38 -17.67
N LEU A 348 6.73 -1.12 -16.56
CA LEU A 348 7.98 -1.56 -15.90
C LEU A 348 8.84 -2.46 -16.79
N ASP A 349 8.24 -3.15 -17.75
CA ASP A 349 8.99 -4.01 -18.68
C ASP A 349 9.95 -3.20 -19.56
N GLN A 350 9.77 -1.88 -19.68
CA GLN A 350 10.69 -0.97 -20.38
C GLN A 350 12.07 -0.87 -19.71
N MET A 351 12.17 -1.18 -18.41
CA MET A 351 13.44 -1.16 -17.67
C MET A 351 14.28 -2.42 -17.92
N ARG A 352 13.75 -3.44 -18.61
CA ARG A 352 14.47 -4.68 -18.91
C ARG A 352 15.61 -4.43 -19.91
N GLY A 353 16.84 -4.60 -19.45
CA GLY A 353 18.06 -4.57 -20.25
C GLY A 353 18.49 -5.95 -20.75
N GLU A 354 19.74 -6.33 -20.48
CA GLU A 354 20.31 -7.62 -20.89
C GLU A 354 19.44 -8.78 -20.40
N LYS A 355 19.01 -9.64 -21.34
CA LYS A 355 18.33 -10.89 -21.04
C LYS A 355 19.33 -12.03 -20.92
N ARG A 356 19.29 -12.78 -19.82
CA ARG A 356 19.97 -14.07 -19.69
C ARG A 356 18.96 -15.21 -19.67
N ASN A 357 19.12 -16.13 -20.61
CA ASN A 357 18.42 -17.42 -20.55
C ASN A 357 19.20 -18.34 -19.60
N VAL A 358 18.45 -19.08 -18.81
CA VAL A 358 19.01 -19.91 -17.75
C VAL A 358 18.83 -21.38 -18.10
N PRO A 359 19.90 -22.19 -18.09
CA PRO A 359 19.81 -23.63 -18.32
C PRO A 359 19.14 -24.36 -17.15
N GLU A 360 18.69 -25.59 -17.39
CA GLU A 360 18.14 -26.46 -16.34
C GLU A 360 19.22 -26.92 -15.35
N GLY A 361 18.82 -27.15 -14.09
CA GLY A 361 19.71 -27.58 -13.00
C GLY A 361 20.02 -26.45 -12.02
N VAL A 362 21.17 -26.53 -11.34
CA VAL A 362 21.66 -25.46 -10.47
C VAL A 362 22.25 -24.38 -11.35
N TRP A 363 21.66 -23.19 -11.27
CA TRP A 363 22.17 -22.02 -11.98
C TRP A 363 22.45 -20.89 -11.01
N THR A 364 23.49 -20.11 -11.29
CA THR A 364 23.85 -18.91 -10.54
C THR A 364 24.06 -17.72 -11.47
N ALA A 365 23.64 -16.54 -11.03
CA ALA A 365 24.02 -15.28 -11.65
C ALA A 365 24.17 -14.18 -10.61
N ASN A 366 24.86 -13.13 -11.03
CA ASN A 366 25.02 -11.91 -10.26
C ASN A 366 24.32 -10.76 -11.01
N PRO A 367 22.99 -10.59 -10.85
CA PRO A 367 22.27 -9.45 -11.41
C PRO A 367 22.60 -8.11 -10.74
N GLY A 368 23.23 -8.13 -9.57
CA GLY A 368 23.27 -6.99 -8.68
C GLY A 368 21.91 -6.75 -8.00
N GLY A 369 21.76 -5.59 -7.37
CA GLY A 369 20.58 -5.27 -6.56
C GLY A 369 19.26 -5.06 -7.31
N ARG A 370 19.22 -5.18 -8.65
CA ARG A 370 18.02 -4.86 -9.45
C ARG A 370 17.83 -5.81 -10.62
N PHE A 371 16.76 -6.58 -10.61
CA PHE A 371 16.45 -7.52 -11.68
C PHE A 371 14.97 -7.89 -11.75
N ASP A 372 14.58 -8.43 -12.89
CA ASP A 372 13.28 -9.07 -13.11
C ASP A 372 13.53 -10.52 -13.54
N TRP A 373 13.01 -11.48 -12.79
CA TRP A 373 13.23 -12.91 -13.05
C TRP A 373 11.91 -13.64 -13.20
N ILE A 374 11.66 -14.18 -14.40
CA ILE A 374 10.47 -14.99 -14.68
C ILE A 374 10.88 -16.46 -14.77
N ILE A 375 10.21 -17.29 -13.97
CA ILE A 375 10.35 -18.74 -13.91
C ILE A 375 9.02 -19.36 -14.33
N GLN A 376 9.03 -20.14 -15.41
CA GLN A 376 7.90 -20.89 -15.93
C GLN A 376 8.07 -22.36 -15.55
N ASN A 377 7.15 -22.89 -14.75
CA ASN A 377 7.17 -24.27 -14.24
C ASN A 377 6.10 -25.11 -14.95
N SER A 378 6.46 -25.63 -16.12
CA SER A 378 5.51 -26.31 -17.02
C SER A 378 5.05 -27.68 -16.52
N LYS A 379 5.86 -28.34 -15.67
CA LYS A 379 5.58 -29.69 -15.14
C LYS A 379 5.32 -29.71 -13.64
N ARG A 380 5.11 -28.53 -13.02
CA ARG A 380 4.76 -28.38 -11.60
C ARG A 380 5.75 -29.08 -10.67
N ALA A 381 7.04 -28.96 -10.98
CA ALA A 381 8.09 -29.50 -10.12
C ALA A 381 8.32 -28.61 -8.92
N ASP A 382 8.77 -29.22 -7.83
CA ASP A 382 9.30 -28.51 -6.67
C ASP A 382 10.62 -27.83 -7.06
N PHE A 383 10.79 -26.59 -6.61
CA PHE A 383 12.01 -25.83 -6.83
C PHE A 383 12.26 -24.83 -5.69
N GLU A 384 13.49 -24.37 -5.61
CA GLU A 384 13.93 -23.34 -4.67
C GLU A 384 14.64 -22.23 -5.43
N VAL A 385 14.35 -20.99 -5.06
CA VAL A 385 15.09 -19.80 -5.46
C VAL A 385 15.81 -19.26 -4.24
N TRP A 386 17.07 -18.92 -4.42
CA TRP A 386 17.93 -18.36 -3.39
C TRP A 386 18.44 -16.99 -3.83
N ILE A 387 18.33 -16.00 -2.95
CA ILE A 387 18.88 -14.66 -3.11
C ILE A 387 19.97 -14.48 -2.04
N SER A 388 21.21 -14.33 -2.51
CA SER A 388 22.44 -14.16 -1.75
C SER A 388 22.63 -15.18 -0.61
N GLU A 389 22.13 -16.40 -0.78
CA GLU A 389 22.21 -17.49 0.23
C GLU A 389 21.54 -17.17 1.59
N GLU A 390 20.80 -16.05 1.68
CA GLU A 390 20.17 -15.56 2.92
C GLU A 390 18.63 -15.49 2.82
N LEU A 391 18.07 -15.45 1.61
CA LEU A 391 16.62 -15.50 1.38
C LEU A 391 16.30 -16.66 0.43
N LYS A 392 15.44 -17.57 0.89
CA LYS A 392 14.95 -18.73 0.14
C LYS A 392 13.47 -18.57 -0.17
N ILE A 393 13.09 -18.75 -1.43
CA ILE A 393 11.70 -18.87 -1.87
C ILE A 393 11.52 -20.27 -2.45
N ALA A 394 10.75 -21.13 -1.78
CA ALA A 394 10.57 -22.52 -2.15
C ALA A 394 9.12 -22.82 -2.53
N TYR A 395 8.93 -23.66 -3.55
CA TYR A 395 7.66 -24.29 -3.87
C TYR A 395 7.77 -25.79 -3.61
N SER A 396 7.00 -26.29 -2.64
CA SER A 396 6.93 -27.72 -2.33
C SER A 396 5.63 -28.07 -1.60
N GLY A 397 5.12 -29.27 -1.85
CA GLY A 397 3.96 -29.80 -1.12
C GLY A 397 2.71 -28.91 -1.19
N GLY A 398 2.51 -28.22 -2.32
CA GLY A 398 1.36 -27.32 -2.52
C GLY A 398 1.45 -25.99 -1.76
N HIS A 399 2.64 -25.59 -1.31
CA HIS A 399 2.88 -24.33 -0.62
C HIS A 399 4.03 -23.56 -1.24
N VAL A 400 3.96 -22.24 -1.15
CA VAL A 400 5.12 -21.37 -1.34
C VAL A 400 5.59 -20.87 0.01
N THR A 401 6.90 -20.91 0.25
CA THR A 401 7.53 -20.44 1.48
C THR A 401 8.61 -19.42 1.15
N MET A 402 8.56 -18.26 1.80
CA MET A 402 9.61 -17.25 1.79
C MET A 402 10.28 -17.26 3.15
N GLU A 403 11.57 -17.58 3.22
CA GLU A 403 12.31 -17.81 4.45
C GLU A 403 13.65 -17.07 4.42
N PHE A 404 13.89 -16.23 5.42
CA PHE A 404 15.20 -15.67 5.69
C PHE A 404 16.01 -16.62 6.57
N THR A 405 17.20 -16.99 6.09
CA THR A 405 18.14 -17.88 6.77
C THR A 405 19.36 -17.13 7.31
N GLY A 406 19.45 -15.82 7.06
CA GLY A 406 20.54 -14.93 7.48
C GLY A 406 20.04 -13.59 8.02
N ASP A 407 20.95 -12.62 8.11
CA ASP A 407 20.69 -11.30 8.70
C ASP A 407 19.98 -10.36 7.72
N MET A 408 19.97 -10.67 6.42
CA MET A 408 19.35 -9.85 5.37
C MET A 408 17.87 -9.50 5.66
N GLY A 409 17.15 -10.35 6.40
CA GLY A 409 15.73 -10.13 6.73
C GLY A 409 15.48 -9.11 7.84
N ALA A 410 16.49 -8.71 8.61
CA ALA A 410 16.38 -7.77 9.73
C ALA A 410 15.18 -8.09 10.66
N GLY A 411 15.13 -9.33 11.16
CA GLY A 411 14.05 -9.83 12.01
C GLY A 411 12.88 -10.49 11.28
N ARG A 412 12.79 -10.37 9.95
CA ARG A 412 11.87 -11.18 9.13
C ARG A 412 12.34 -12.63 9.11
N THR A 413 11.40 -13.57 9.26
CA THR A 413 11.69 -15.01 9.43
C THR A 413 11.10 -15.82 8.29
N VAL A 414 9.91 -16.39 8.46
CA VAL A 414 9.24 -17.23 7.47
C VAL A 414 7.81 -16.73 7.18
N ARG A 415 7.42 -16.81 5.91
CA ARG A 415 6.04 -16.68 5.43
C ARG A 415 5.70 -17.90 4.60
N LYS A 416 4.50 -18.43 4.80
CA LYS A 416 3.98 -19.59 4.05
C LYS A 416 2.64 -19.26 3.44
N ALA A 417 2.40 -19.66 2.21
CA ALA A 417 1.12 -19.49 1.53
C ALA A 417 0.72 -20.76 0.79
N GLU A 418 -0.58 -21.04 0.77
CA GLU A 418 -1.12 -22.15 -0.03
C GLU A 418 -1.03 -21.83 -1.53
N CYS A 419 -0.54 -22.77 -2.31
CA CYS A 419 -0.44 -22.67 -3.76
C CYS A 419 -0.49 -24.07 -4.37
N HIS A 420 -1.69 -24.60 -4.65
CA HIS A 420 -1.83 -25.98 -5.12
C HIS A 420 -1.07 -26.28 -6.42
N ASN A 421 -0.91 -25.29 -7.31
CA ASN A 421 -0.14 -25.44 -8.54
C ASN A 421 0.64 -24.16 -8.81
N LEU A 422 1.97 -24.23 -8.87
CA LEU A 422 2.80 -23.10 -9.30
C LEU A 422 3.22 -23.30 -10.75
N ASN A 423 2.65 -22.53 -11.67
CA ASN A 423 2.95 -22.55 -13.09
C ASN A 423 3.92 -21.43 -13.50
N GLN A 424 3.88 -20.29 -12.80
CA GLN A 424 4.76 -19.15 -13.06
C GLN A 424 5.11 -18.44 -11.75
N MET A 425 6.36 -17.99 -11.63
CA MET A 425 6.82 -17.05 -10.61
C MET A 425 7.57 -15.93 -11.32
N ARG A 426 7.26 -14.67 -10.99
CA ARG A 426 8.02 -13.48 -11.36
C ARG A 426 8.58 -12.87 -10.08
N ILE A 427 9.89 -12.68 -10.01
CA ILE A 427 10.58 -12.01 -8.90
C ILE A 427 11.06 -10.68 -9.42
N LEU A 428 10.52 -9.59 -8.88
CA LEU A 428 10.94 -8.23 -9.15
C LEU A 428 11.74 -7.73 -7.96
N ALA A 429 13.04 -7.51 -8.15
CA ALA A 429 13.95 -7.07 -7.10
C ALA A 429 14.44 -5.65 -7.37
N ASP A 430 14.47 -4.86 -6.30
CA ASP A 430 15.16 -3.58 -6.23
C ASP A 430 16.08 -3.57 -5.00
N SER A 431 16.85 -2.49 -4.81
CA SER A 431 18.00 -2.45 -3.90
C SER A 431 17.73 -2.85 -2.44
N SER A 432 16.49 -2.75 -1.94
CA SER A 432 16.12 -3.18 -0.59
C SER A 432 14.68 -3.70 -0.47
N ILE A 433 14.14 -4.22 -1.57
CA ILE A 433 12.79 -4.80 -1.64
C ILE A 433 12.73 -5.89 -2.72
N LEU A 434 11.90 -6.89 -2.47
CA LEU A 434 11.61 -7.95 -3.41
C LEU A 434 10.10 -8.21 -3.43
N GLU A 435 9.52 -8.21 -4.63
CA GLU A 435 8.12 -8.53 -4.88
C GLU A 435 8.02 -9.81 -5.74
N VAL A 436 7.35 -10.84 -5.22
CA VAL A 436 7.16 -12.13 -5.89
C VAL A 436 5.72 -12.26 -6.36
N TYR A 437 5.51 -12.45 -7.66
CA TYR A 437 4.20 -12.63 -8.27
C TYR A 437 4.05 -14.04 -8.80
N ILE A 438 3.06 -14.76 -8.31
CA ILE A 438 2.84 -16.18 -8.62
C ILE A 438 1.58 -16.34 -9.46
N ASN A 439 1.65 -17.20 -10.48
CA ASN A 439 0.56 -17.53 -11.39
C ASN A 439 -0.12 -16.32 -12.04
N GLY A 440 0.67 -15.35 -12.49
CA GLY A 440 0.12 -14.14 -13.09
C GLY A 440 -0.44 -13.16 -12.06
N GLY A 441 -0.03 -13.27 -10.80
CA GLY A 441 -0.43 -12.34 -9.73
C GLY A 441 -1.62 -12.81 -8.90
N GLU A 442 -1.99 -14.08 -8.96
CA GLU A 442 -3.02 -14.66 -8.08
C GLU A 442 -2.60 -14.63 -6.62
N LEU A 443 -1.31 -14.81 -6.40
CA LEU A 443 -0.65 -14.78 -5.11
C LEU A 443 0.57 -13.87 -5.23
N VAL A 444 0.78 -12.99 -4.26
CA VAL A 444 1.95 -12.11 -4.21
C VAL A 444 2.59 -12.14 -2.84
N MET A 445 3.90 -11.97 -2.79
CA MET A 445 4.67 -11.84 -1.55
C MET A 445 5.66 -10.68 -1.68
N THR A 446 5.51 -9.66 -0.84
CA THR A 446 6.40 -8.50 -0.76
C THR A 446 7.26 -8.56 0.50
N THR A 447 8.55 -8.27 0.36
CA THR A 447 9.44 -8.17 1.52
C THR A 447 10.54 -7.15 1.35
N ARG A 448 10.90 -6.47 2.43
CA ARG A 448 12.14 -5.69 2.56
C ARG A 448 13.33 -6.62 2.73
N ILE A 449 14.46 -6.21 2.15
CA ILE A 449 15.74 -6.90 2.30
C ILE A 449 16.84 -5.89 2.60
N PHE A 450 17.80 -6.26 3.45
CA PHE A 450 18.89 -5.39 3.91
C PHE A 450 20.24 -6.06 3.68
N PRO A 451 20.65 -6.22 2.40
CA PRO A 451 21.85 -6.94 2.04
C PRO A 451 23.12 -6.22 2.53
N LYS A 452 24.13 -6.99 2.93
CA LYS A 452 25.47 -6.47 3.26
C LYS A 452 26.26 -6.09 2.00
N ASP A 453 25.99 -6.75 0.88
CA ASP A 453 26.60 -6.51 -0.43
C ASP A 453 25.51 -6.36 -1.50
N MET A 454 25.66 -5.36 -2.37
CA MET A 454 24.72 -5.09 -3.47
C MET A 454 24.94 -5.98 -4.69
N ASP A 455 26.02 -6.79 -4.73
CA ASP A 455 26.21 -7.83 -5.73
C ASP A 455 25.40 -9.09 -5.39
N TYR A 456 24.09 -9.04 -5.61
CA TYR A 456 23.22 -10.16 -5.27
C TYR A 456 23.56 -11.38 -6.10
N LYS A 457 23.78 -12.51 -5.44
CA LYS A 457 23.91 -13.82 -6.08
C LYS A 457 22.57 -14.52 -6.09
N VAL A 458 22.00 -14.75 -7.26
CA VAL A 458 20.75 -15.50 -7.39
C VAL A 458 21.03 -16.94 -7.78
N MET A 459 20.27 -17.88 -7.23
CA MET A 459 20.38 -19.31 -7.55
C MET A 459 19.02 -19.98 -7.68
N LEU A 460 18.85 -20.83 -8.69
CA LEU A 460 17.68 -21.69 -8.87
C LEU A 460 18.09 -23.15 -8.69
N VAL A 461 17.35 -23.89 -7.87
CA VAL A 461 17.54 -25.33 -7.63
C VAL A 461 16.24 -26.05 -7.98
N VAL A 462 16.30 -26.98 -8.93
CA VAL A 462 15.14 -27.76 -9.37
C VAL A 462 15.28 -29.18 -8.82
N ASN A 463 14.30 -29.63 -8.04
CA ASN A 463 14.38 -30.91 -7.33
C ASN A 463 14.03 -32.13 -8.22
N CYS A 464 13.68 -31.91 -9.49
CA CYS A 464 13.28 -32.94 -10.45
C CYS A 464 14.25 -33.01 -11.65
N LEU A 465 14.65 -34.23 -12.03
CA LEU A 465 15.61 -34.51 -13.12
C LEU A 465 14.95 -34.63 -14.50
N VAL A 466 13.68 -34.26 -14.66
CA VAL A 466 13.00 -34.34 -15.97
C VAL A 466 13.43 -33.13 -16.81
N PRO A 467 14.01 -33.32 -18.00
CA PRO A 467 14.37 -32.20 -18.87
C PRO A 467 13.14 -31.42 -19.36
N ASP A 468 13.34 -30.17 -19.75
CA ASP A 468 12.34 -29.18 -20.15
C ASP A 468 11.21 -28.97 -19.13
N THR A 469 11.54 -28.95 -17.84
CA THR A 469 10.59 -28.74 -16.74
C THR A 469 10.39 -27.26 -16.43
N ILE A 470 11.50 -26.51 -16.37
CA ILE A 470 11.51 -25.09 -16.05
C ILE A 470 12.20 -24.29 -17.15
N ASN A 471 11.50 -23.29 -17.68
CA ASN A 471 12.09 -22.26 -18.53
C ASN A 471 12.15 -20.96 -17.73
N ASN A 472 13.31 -20.30 -17.70
CA ASN A 472 13.42 -19.07 -16.94
C ASN A 472 14.30 -18.03 -17.63
N SER A 473 13.91 -16.77 -17.42
CA SER A 473 14.46 -15.59 -18.07
C SER A 473 14.73 -14.54 -17.01
N LEU A 474 15.99 -14.13 -16.90
CA LEU A 474 16.43 -13.06 -16.02
C LEU A 474 16.73 -11.82 -16.89
N TRP A 475 16.25 -10.67 -16.47
CA TRP A 475 16.63 -9.36 -17.02
C TRP A 475 17.31 -8.51 -15.96
N TYR A 476 18.42 -7.91 -16.33
CA TYR A 476 19.03 -6.82 -15.57
C TYR A 476 18.15 -5.58 -15.73
N LEU A 477 17.83 -4.88 -14.64
CA LEU A 477 17.02 -3.67 -14.72
C LEU A 477 17.89 -2.42 -14.74
N THR A 478 17.57 -1.51 -15.67
CA THR A 478 18.17 -0.17 -15.77
C THR A 478 17.09 0.87 -15.58
N PRO A 479 16.73 1.19 -14.32
CA PRO A 479 15.72 2.19 -13.99
C PRO A 479 16.18 3.62 -14.24
#